data_AF-A0A937KMF9-F1
#
_entry.id   AF-A0A937KMF9-F1
#
_cell.length_a   1.000
_cell.length_b   1.000
_cell.length_c   1.000
_cell.angle_alpha   90.00
_cell.angle_beta   90.00
_cell.angle_gamma   90.00
#
_symmetry.space_group_name_H-M   'P 1'
#
loop_
_entity.id
_entity.type
_entity.pdbx_description
1 polymer ?
#
loop_
_entity_poly.entity_id
_entity_poly.type
_entity_poly.pdbx_seq_one_letter_code
_entity_poly.pdbx_strand_id
1 'polypeptide(L)'
;MSEIPHLPPMKLLFTQARTARAGGADDNLGRGMETALLLAFFLGIGWLLDQWLGTQPLFMIGLVLFGATGSFVKMKFDYDSRMERLEEERRNASASRTSK
;
A
#
# COMPACT_ATOMS: atom_id res chain seq x y z
N MET A 1 51.91 -17.63 -21.80
CA MET A 1 50.69 -18.40 -21.49
C MET A 1 49.89 -17.56 -20.49
N SER A 2 49.08 -16.63 -20.97
CA SER A 2 48.34 -15.66 -20.14
C SER A 2 46.91 -16.17 -19.92
N GLU A 3 46.59 -16.58 -18.70
CA GLU A 3 45.22 -16.98 -18.32
C GLU A 3 44.32 -15.75 -18.28
N ILE A 4 43.24 -15.79 -19.06
CA ILE A 4 42.15 -14.80 -19.02
C ILE A 4 41.26 -15.17 -17.83
N PRO A 5 41.05 -14.28 -16.84
CA PRO A 5 40.13 -14.54 -15.74
C PRO A 5 38.70 -14.63 -16.27
N HIS A 6 38.06 -15.78 -16.05
CA HIS A 6 36.68 -16.04 -16.44
C HIS A 6 35.74 -15.23 -15.53
N LEU A 7 35.04 -14.25 -16.10
CA LEU A 7 34.02 -13.51 -15.35
C LEU A 7 32.78 -14.41 -15.16
N PRO A 8 32.20 -14.46 -13.95
CA PRO A 8 30.98 -15.23 -13.73
C PRO A 8 29.83 -14.68 -14.58
N PRO A 9 28.92 -15.54 -15.09
CA PRO A 9 27.81 -15.08 -15.92
C PRO A 9 26.89 -14.18 -15.10
N MET A 10 26.72 -12.92 -15.54
CA MET A 10 25.78 -11.96 -14.94
C MET A 10 24.32 -12.40 -15.18
N LYS A 11 23.86 -13.42 -14.46
CA LYS A 11 22.46 -13.62 -14.13
C LYS A 11 22.30 -13.11 -12.71
N LEU A 12 21.42 -12.12 -12.49
CA LEU A 12 20.58 -11.94 -11.29
C LEU A 12 19.97 -10.53 -11.12
N LEU A 13 20.18 -9.57 -12.02
CA LEU A 13 19.55 -8.24 -11.89
C LEU A 13 18.20 -8.11 -12.62
N PHE A 14 18.00 -8.84 -13.73
CA PHE A 14 16.82 -8.65 -14.57
C PHE A 14 15.56 -9.39 -14.10
N THR A 15 15.71 -10.52 -13.41
CA THR A 15 14.56 -11.29 -12.90
C THR A 15 13.90 -10.60 -11.71
N GLN A 16 14.69 -10.09 -10.75
CA GLN A 16 14.16 -9.37 -9.59
C GLN A 16 13.38 -8.11 -9.98
N ALA A 17 13.85 -7.36 -10.99
CA ALA A 17 13.19 -6.16 -11.48
C ALA A 17 11.83 -6.42 -12.17
N ARG A 18 11.57 -7.66 -12.61
CA ARG A 18 10.29 -8.05 -13.22
C ARG A 18 9.29 -8.51 -12.16
N THR A 19 9.73 -9.30 -11.18
CA THR A 19 8.89 -9.77 -10.07
C THR A 19 8.47 -8.61 -9.15
N ALA A 20 9.36 -7.66 -8.88
CA ALA A 20 9.04 -6.46 -8.09
C ALA A 20 8.02 -5.53 -8.78
N ARG A 21 8.06 -5.42 -10.12
CA ARG A 21 7.06 -4.64 -10.87
C ARG A 21 5.68 -5.29 -10.88
N ALA A 22 5.62 -6.62 -10.96
CA ALA A 22 4.35 -7.35 -10.89
C ALA A 22 3.68 -7.19 -9.52
N GLY A 23 4.41 -7.43 -8.42
CA GLY A 23 3.86 -7.25 -7.07
C GLY A 23 3.46 -5.80 -6.74
N GLY A 24 4.21 -4.82 -7.25
CA GLY A 24 3.86 -3.40 -7.05
C GLY A 24 2.60 -2.96 -7.80
N ALA A 25 2.29 -3.54 -8.97
CA ALA A 25 1.11 -3.17 -9.73
C ALA A 25 -0.18 -3.68 -9.07
N ASP A 26 -0.17 -4.93 -8.58
CA ASP A 26 -1.31 -5.55 -7.92
C ASP A 26 -1.66 -4.87 -6.58
N ASP A 27 -0.63 -4.51 -5.80
CA ASP A 27 -0.80 -3.78 -4.53
C ASP A 27 -1.41 -2.39 -4.74
N ASN A 28 -0.97 -1.65 -5.76
CA ASN A 28 -1.52 -0.32 -6.06
C ASN A 28 -2.96 -0.40 -6.58
N LEU A 29 -3.26 -1.40 -7.42
CA LEU A 29 -4.61 -1.62 -7.92
C LEU A 29 -5.58 -1.98 -6.78
N GLY A 30 -5.19 -2.88 -5.88
CA GLY A 30 -6.00 -3.26 -4.72
C GLY A 30 -6.30 -2.07 -3.80
N ARG A 31 -5.30 -1.24 -3.54
CA ARG A 31 -5.46 -0.04 -2.71
C ARG A 31 -6.31 1.04 -3.38
N GLY A 32 -6.17 1.20 -4.70
CA GLY A 32 -7.00 2.11 -5.50
C GLY A 32 -8.47 1.68 -5.52
N MET A 33 -8.73 0.38 -5.69
CA MET A 33 -10.08 -0.18 -5.68
C MET A 33 -10.76 -0.02 -4.32
N GLU A 34 -10.04 -0.30 -3.23
CA GLU A 34 -10.57 -0.10 -1.88
C GLU A 34 -10.93 1.37 -1.63
N THR A 35 -10.05 2.30 -2.04
CA THR A 35 -10.30 3.74 -1.90
C THR A 35 -11.51 4.18 -2.73
N ALA A 36 -11.64 3.69 -3.97
CA ALA A 36 -12.78 3.98 -4.83
C ALA A 36 -14.10 3.46 -4.24
N LEU A 37 -14.10 2.24 -3.67
CA LEU A 37 -15.27 1.68 -2.99
C LEU A 37 -15.65 2.50 -1.76
N LEU A 38 -14.67 2.94 -0.96
CA LEU A 38 -14.92 3.78 0.21
C LEU A 38 -15.53 5.13 -0.20
N LEU A 39 -14.97 5.78 -1.23
CA LEU A 39 -15.50 7.02 -1.79
C LEU A 39 -16.92 6.84 -2.33
N ALA A 40 -17.17 5.77 -3.10
CA ALA A 40 -18.50 5.46 -3.63
C ALA A 40 -19.52 5.23 -2.51
N PHE A 41 -19.11 4.57 -1.43
CA PHE A 41 -19.96 4.36 -0.24
C PHE A 41 -20.34 5.68 0.43
N PHE A 42 -19.37 6.55 0.71
CA PHE A 42 -19.62 7.86 1.31
C PHE A 42 -20.42 8.79 0.40
N LEU A 43 -20.17 8.74 -0.91
CA LEU A 43 -20.93 9.49 -1.91
C LEU A 43 -22.40 9.03 -1.94
N GLY A 44 -22.65 7.71 -1.94
CA GLY A 44 -23.99 7.15 -1.95
C GLY A 44 -24.80 7.52 -0.70
N ILE A 45 -24.17 7.44 0.49
CA ILE A 45 -24.81 7.84 1.75
C ILE A 45 -25.07 9.35 1.77
N GLY A 46 -24.09 10.16 1.36
CA GLY A 46 -24.24 11.62 1.35
C GLY A 46 -25.34 12.09 0.40
N TRP A 47 -25.44 11.48 -0.78
CA TRP A 47 -26.50 11.75 -1.72
C TRP A 47 -27.89 11.37 -1.18
N LEU A 48 -28.00 10.22 -0.51
CA LEU A 48 -29.27 9.77 0.09
C LEU A 48 -29.71 10.70 1.23
N LEU A 49 -28.78 11.12 2.08
CA LEU A 49 -29.03 12.07 3.17
C LEU A 49 -29.41 13.46 2.65
N ASP A 50 -28.69 13.98 1.66
CA ASP A 50 -28.98 15.29 1.06
C ASP A 50 -30.38 15.31 0.41
N GLN A 51 -30.83 14.19 -0.19
CA GLN A 51 -32.21 14.09 -0.69
C GLN A 51 -33.26 14.01 0.41
N TRP A 52 -32.97 13.32 1.51
CA TRP A 52 -33.94 13.14 2.58
C TRP A 52 -34.11 14.40 3.44
N LEU A 53 -33.02 15.14 3.67
CA LEU A 53 -33.03 16.37 4.47
C LEU A 53 -33.25 17.64 3.64
N GLY A 54 -33.24 17.55 2.30
CA GLY A 54 -33.38 18.71 1.41
C GLY A 54 -32.21 19.70 1.50
N THR A 55 -31.14 19.32 2.19
CA THR A 55 -29.90 20.10 2.27
C THR A 55 -29.17 19.95 0.94
N GLN A 56 -29.17 21.01 0.12
CA GLN A 56 -28.25 21.11 -1.02
C GLN A 56 -26.80 20.86 -0.54
N PRO A 57 -25.90 20.35 -1.39
CA PRO A 57 -25.06 19.13 -1.21
C PRO A 57 -24.05 19.18 -0.04
N LEU A 58 -24.50 19.50 1.17
CA LEU A 58 -23.67 19.73 2.35
C LEU A 58 -23.21 18.41 2.96
N PHE A 59 -24.09 17.41 3.07
CA PHE A 59 -23.69 16.11 3.62
C PHE A 59 -22.81 15.35 2.64
N MET A 60 -23.07 15.42 1.33
CA MET A 60 -22.20 14.82 0.33
C MET A 60 -20.79 15.40 0.40
N ILE A 61 -20.63 16.73 0.48
CA ILE A 61 -19.30 17.37 0.63
C ILE A 61 -18.65 16.94 1.96
N GLY A 62 -19.38 16.98 3.07
CA GLY A 62 -18.87 16.60 4.38
C GLY A 62 -18.40 15.14 4.45
N LEU A 63 -19.19 14.22 3.91
CA LEU A 63 -18.89 12.78 3.91
C LEU A 63 -17.75 12.44 2.96
N VAL A 64 -17.63 13.11 1.82
CA VAL A 64 -16.47 12.94 0.93
C VAL A 64 -15.18 13.43 1.58
N LEU A 65 -15.21 14.60 2.25
CA LEU A 65 -14.05 15.09 3.02
C LEU A 65 -13.70 14.17 4.18
N PHE A 66 -14.70 13.61 4.86
CA PHE A 66 -14.50 12.61 5.91
C PHE A 66 -13.86 11.33 5.34
N GLY A 67 -14.36 10.81 4.22
CA GLY A 67 -13.79 9.65 3.53
C GLY A 67 -12.34 9.88 3.10
N ALA A 68 -12.05 11.04 2.50
CA ALA A 68 -10.69 11.42 2.11
C ALA A 68 -9.74 11.50 3.32
N THR A 69 -10.19 12.09 4.42
CA THR A 69 -9.43 12.17 5.68
C THR A 69 -9.21 10.77 6.27
N GLY A 70 -10.25 9.92 6.27
CA GLY A 70 -10.18 8.53 6.72
C GLY A 70 -9.17 7.69 5.91
N SER A 71 -9.13 7.85 4.59
CA SER A 71 -8.12 7.21 3.74
C SER A 71 -6.71 7.66 4.10
N PHE A 72 -6.51 8.94 4.41
CA PHE A 72 -5.21 9.48 4.82
C PHE A 72 -4.76 8.93 6.17
N VAL A 73 -5.67 8.87 7.14
CA VAL A 73 -5.44 8.29 8.46
C VAL A 73 -5.12 6.79 8.34
N LYS A 74 -5.87 6.04 7.53
CA LYS A 74 -5.58 4.63 7.25
C LYS A 74 -4.17 4.47 6.67
N MET A 75 -3.77 5.31 5.71
CA MET A 75 -2.44 5.25 5.10
C MET A 75 -1.33 5.45 6.14
N LYS A 76 -1.53 6.34 7.12
CA LYS A 76 -0.60 6.54 8.23
C LYS A 76 -0.49 5.29 9.11
N PHE A 77 -1.63 4.70 9.50
CA PHE A 77 -1.62 3.48 10.33
C PHE A 77 -1.02 2.26 9.62
N ASP A 78 -1.29 2.11 8.32
CA ASP A 78 -0.76 1.00 7.53
C ASP A 78 0.76 1.12 7.33
N TYR A 79 1.30 2.34 7.37
CA TYR A 79 2.74 2.57 7.33
C TYR A 79 3.42 2.17 8.64
N ASP A 80 2.84 2.54 9.79
CA ASP A 80 3.37 2.16 11.11
C ASP A 80 3.40 0.63 11.28
N SER A 81 2.33 -0.06 10.88
CA SER A 81 2.25 -1.53 10.99
C SER A 81 3.22 -2.26 10.06
N ARG A 82 3.56 -1.67 8.89
CA ARG A 82 4.59 -2.20 7.98
C ARG A 82 5.99 -2.08 8.59
N MET A 83 6.27 -0.99 9.31
CA MET A 83 7.58 -0.79 9.95
C MET A 83 7.77 -1.73 11.14
N GLU A 84 6.75 -1.91 11.96
CA GLU A 84 6.80 -2.85 13.09
C GLU A 84 7.09 -4.29 12.63
N ARG A 85 6.46 -4.73 11.53
CA ARG A 85 6.75 -6.05 10.92
C ARG A 85 8.19 -6.18 10.45
N LEU A 86 8.76 -5.14 9.83
CA LEU A 86 10.14 -5.15 9.35
C LEU A 86 11.14 -5.12 10.52
N GLU A 87 10.80 -4.46 11.62
CA GLU A 87 11.62 -4.47 12.84
C GLU A 87 11.59 -5.85 13.53
N GLU A 88 10.43 -6.50 13.60
CA GLU A 88 10.31 -7.88 14.11
C GLU A 88 11.13 -8.88 13.27
N GLU A 89 11.06 -8.78 11.94
CA GLU A 89 11.86 -9.63 11.05
C GLU A 89 13.37 -9.44 11.27
N ARG A 90 13.83 -8.19 11.43
CA ARG A 90 15.24 -7.88 11.71
C ARG A 90 15.68 -8.36 13.09
N ARG A 91 14.80 -8.27 14.09
CA ARG A 91 15.07 -8.76 15.45
C ARG A 91 15.19 -10.29 15.48
N ASN A 92 14.33 -10.99 14.76
CA ASN A 92 14.40 -12.45 14.63
C ASN A 92 15.62 -12.90 13.81
N ALA A 93 15.99 -12.17 12.75
CA ALA A 93 17.17 -12.46 11.94
C ALA A 93 18.50 -12.19 12.69
N SER A 94 18.53 -11.22 13.61
CA SER A 94 19.70 -10.97 14.46
C SER A 94 19.79 -11.95 15.64
N ALA A 95 18.65 -12.35 16.22
CA ALA A 95 18.59 -13.37 17.27
C ALA A 95 19.06 -14.75 16.77
N SER A 96 18.69 -15.15 15.55
CA SER A 96 19.13 -16.42 14.96
C SER A 96 20.63 -16.46 14.64
N ARG A 97 21.25 -15.29 14.43
CA ARG A 97 22.68 -15.15 14.12
C ARG A 97 23.57 -15.13 15.36
N THR A 98 23.03 -14.87 16.55
CA THR A 98 23.79 -14.89 17.82
C THR A 98 23.74 -16.24 18.54
N SER A 99 22.85 -17.14 18.13
CA SER A 99 22.61 -18.45 18.76
C SER A 99 23.42 -19.61 18.14
N LYS A 100 24.45 -19.33 17.34
CA LYS A 100 25.30 -20.32 16.69
C LYS A 100 26.77 -20.02 16.96
#